data_AF-A0A1F9IR70-F1
#
_entry.id   AF-A0A1F9IR70-F1
#
_cell.length_a   1.000
_cell.length_b   1.000
_cell.length_c   1.000
_cell.angle_alpha   90.00
_cell.angle_beta   90.00
_cell.angle_gamma   90.00
#
_symmetry.space_group_name_H-M   'P 1'
#
loop_
_entity.id
_entity.type
_entity.pdbx_description
1 polymer ?
#
loop_
_entity_poly.entity_id
_entity_poly.type
_entity_poly.pdbx_seq_one_letter_code
_entity_poly.pdbx_strand_id
1 'polypeptide(L)'
;MEWIWERICSKDKDGNELLEWTLQDIEEMYHNGFVNFEKYSKDQWVEAFHSSRQKKGSYQITKKDWLKKTPFRYNGRVQTPFDPMTIKEGPWKPEELKKLIKTKIYPRTTVSEKIFEDMLENAKKLGKFVDDHFVLTKAFKISIKNFFVNYPSPLYRRELLFLEAKQKTRKKQTDAMFKPTISKIESSFVIANKPAEKTLPGHLNKLIAGKKK
;
A
#
# COMPACT_ATOMS: atom_id res chain seq x y z
N MET A 1 -10.35 -6.43 -14.03
CA MET A 1 -10.76 -5.05 -14.36
C MET A 1 -12.23 -4.82 -14.04
N GLU A 2 -13.10 -5.80 -14.27
CA GLU A 2 -14.53 -5.76 -13.89
C GLU A 2 -14.77 -5.49 -12.41
N TRP A 3 -14.18 -6.29 -11.51
CA TRP A 3 -14.28 -6.06 -10.06
C TRP A 3 -13.87 -4.65 -9.61
N ILE A 4 -12.93 -4.04 -10.34
CA ILE A 4 -12.50 -2.66 -10.07
C ILE A 4 -13.60 -1.72 -10.55
N TRP A 5 -14.07 -1.87 -11.80
CA TRP A 5 -15.15 -1.06 -12.38
C TRP A 5 -16.33 -0.92 -11.43
N GLU A 6 -16.85 -2.03 -10.92
CA GLU A 6 -18.00 -2.08 -9.99
C GLU A 6 -17.82 -1.24 -8.71
N ARG A 7 -16.58 -0.88 -8.37
CA ARG A 7 -16.24 -0.10 -7.16
C ARG A 7 -15.91 1.35 -7.44
N ILE A 8 -15.55 1.68 -8.68
CA ILE A 8 -15.06 3.01 -9.04
C ILE A 8 -16.00 3.75 -9.99
N CYS A 9 -16.87 3.05 -10.73
CA CYS A 9 -17.79 3.70 -11.65
C CYS A 9 -18.84 4.53 -10.90
N SER A 10 -19.16 5.69 -11.46
CA SER A 10 -20.29 6.51 -11.07
C SER A 10 -21.39 6.40 -12.13
N LYS A 11 -22.60 6.85 -11.78
CA LYS A 11 -23.68 7.04 -12.75
C LYS A 11 -23.69 8.49 -13.19
N ASP A 12 -23.86 8.71 -14.48
CA ASP A 12 -24.12 10.04 -15.03
C ASP A 12 -25.56 10.51 -14.74
N LYS A 13 -25.91 11.68 -15.28
CA LYS A 13 -27.25 12.27 -15.12
C LYS A 13 -28.36 11.42 -15.74
N ASP A 14 -28.02 10.60 -16.73
CA ASP A 14 -28.93 9.73 -17.46
C ASP A 14 -28.95 8.30 -16.88
N GLY A 15 -28.19 8.05 -15.81
CA GLY A 15 -28.09 6.76 -15.12
C GLY A 15 -27.08 5.77 -15.71
N ASN A 16 -26.31 6.16 -16.73
CA ASN A 16 -25.30 5.32 -17.35
C ASN A 16 -24.04 5.25 -16.50
N GLU A 17 -23.44 4.06 -16.41
CA GLU A 17 -22.17 3.88 -15.68
C GLU A 17 -20.98 4.42 -16.48
N LEU A 18 -20.22 5.34 -15.89
CA LEU A 18 -19.00 5.90 -16.45
C LEU A 18 -17.96 6.26 -15.37
N LEU A 19 -16.74 6.55 -15.80
CA LEU A 19 -15.72 7.21 -14.98
C LEU A 19 -15.44 8.60 -15.53
N GLU A 20 -15.51 9.62 -14.68
CA GLU A 20 -15.08 10.98 -14.98
C GLU A 20 -13.73 11.25 -14.33
N TRP A 21 -12.67 11.20 -15.11
CA TRP A 21 -11.30 11.34 -14.62
C TRP A 21 -10.57 12.51 -15.24
N THR A 22 -9.57 13.01 -14.52
CA THR A 22 -8.59 13.98 -15.01
C THR A 22 -7.35 13.25 -15.55
N LEU A 23 -6.46 13.99 -16.22
CA LEU A 23 -5.15 13.45 -16.58
C LEU A 23 -4.38 13.01 -15.33
N GLN A 24 -4.48 13.76 -14.24
CA GLN A 24 -3.82 13.44 -12.98
C GLN A 24 -4.26 12.09 -12.43
N ASP A 25 -5.57 11.79 -12.44
CA ASP A 25 -6.08 10.48 -11.97
C ASP A 25 -5.49 9.32 -12.79
N ILE A 26 -5.40 9.49 -14.11
CA ILE A 26 -4.81 8.51 -15.02
C ILE A 26 -3.31 8.33 -14.72
N GLU A 27 -2.56 9.42 -14.58
CA GLU A 27 -1.13 9.37 -14.26
C GLU A 27 -0.88 8.77 -12.87
N GLU A 28 -1.72 9.08 -11.88
CA GLU A 28 -1.62 8.54 -10.52
C GLU A 28 -1.75 7.02 -10.50
N MET A 29 -2.58 6.43 -11.36
CA MET A 29 -2.63 4.97 -11.49
C MET A 29 -1.26 4.38 -11.90
N TYR A 30 -0.59 5.02 -12.84
CA TYR A 30 0.75 4.61 -13.26
C TYR A 30 1.74 4.77 -12.09
N HIS A 31 1.75 5.94 -11.47
CA HIS A 31 2.66 6.25 -10.36
C HIS A 31 2.43 5.39 -9.13
N ASN A 32 1.20 4.92 -8.89
CA ASN A 32 0.85 4.02 -7.79
C ASN A 32 1.12 2.53 -8.11
N GLY A 33 1.68 2.25 -9.29
CA GLY A 33 2.08 0.90 -9.71
C GLY A 33 0.92 -0.02 -10.09
N PHE A 34 -0.25 0.54 -10.41
CA PHE A 34 -1.37 -0.21 -10.99
C PHE A 34 -1.00 -0.80 -12.36
N VAL A 35 -0.24 -0.02 -13.14
CA VAL A 35 0.25 -0.40 -14.46
C VAL A 35 1.52 -1.23 -14.33
N ASN A 36 1.70 -2.18 -15.26
CA ASN A 36 2.96 -2.89 -15.41
C ASN A 36 4.01 -1.97 -16.05
N PHE A 37 4.64 -1.13 -15.23
CA PHE A 37 5.64 -0.14 -15.63
C PHE A 37 6.93 -0.76 -16.21
N GLU A 38 7.14 -2.07 -16.05
CA GLU A 38 8.27 -2.78 -16.69
C GLU A 38 7.98 -3.05 -18.18
N LYS A 39 6.70 -3.04 -18.58
CA LYS A 39 6.26 -3.33 -19.96
C LYS A 39 5.72 -2.11 -20.69
N TYR A 40 5.11 -1.19 -19.97
CA TYR A 40 4.46 -0.02 -20.55
C TYR A 40 4.99 1.25 -19.89
N SER A 41 5.28 2.26 -20.71
CA SER A 41 5.61 3.60 -20.23
C SER A 41 4.36 4.36 -19.76
N LYS A 42 4.59 5.46 -19.04
CA LYS A 42 3.51 6.38 -18.62
C LYS A 42 2.77 6.93 -19.85
N ASP A 43 3.51 7.27 -20.90
CA ASP A 43 2.92 7.88 -22.11
C ASP A 43 2.03 6.88 -22.85
N GLN A 44 2.47 5.63 -22.99
CA GLN A 44 1.63 4.55 -23.55
C GLN A 44 0.35 4.32 -22.73
N TRP A 45 0.46 4.43 -21.39
CA TRP A 45 -0.70 4.33 -20.52
C TRP A 45 -1.69 5.49 -20.71
N VAL A 46 -1.20 6.72 -20.76
CA VAL A 46 -2.02 7.92 -20.98
C VAL A 46 -2.66 7.89 -22.38
N GLU A 47 -1.90 7.53 -23.40
CA GLU A 47 -2.37 7.44 -24.79
C GLU A 47 -3.55 6.47 -24.94
N ALA A 48 -3.57 5.39 -24.14
CA ALA A 48 -4.67 4.43 -24.15
C ALA A 48 -6.03 5.07 -23.79
N PHE A 49 -6.06 6.25 -23.18
CA PHE A 49 -7.27 7.00 -22.84
C PHE A 49 -7.64 8.11 -23.82
N HIS A 50 -6.85 8.35 -24.88
CA HIS A 50 -7.10 9.44 -25.82
C HIS A 50 -8.50 9.43 -26.44
N SER A 51 -9.04 8.24 -26.76
CA SER A 51 -10.40 8.10 -27.30
C SER A 51 -11.51 8.56 -26.33
N SER A 52 -11.20 8.62 -25.03
CA SER A 52 -12.12 9.02 -23.96
C SER A 52 -11.97 10.50 -23.57
N ARG A 53 -11.03 11.22 -24.19
CA ARG A 53 -10.71 12.62 -23.85
C ARG A 53 -11.80 13.58 -24.33
N GLN A 54 -12.21 14.46 -23.43
CA GLN A 54 -13.17 15.53 -23.66
C GLN A 54 -12.44 16.85 -23.99
N LYS A 55 -13.17 17.82 -24.56
CA LYS A 55 -12.60 19.13 -25.01
C LYS A 55 -11.87 19.91 -23.91
N LYS A 56 -12.21 19.70 -22.63
CA LYS A 56 -11.61 20.39 -21.47
C LYS A 56 -10.46 19.62 -20.81
N GLY A 57 -10.00 18.51 -21.38
CA GLY A 57 -8.92 17.70 -20.81
C GLY A 57 -9.36 16.72 -19.70
N SER A 58 -10.67 16.64 -19.41
CA SER A 58 -11.26 15.53 -18.66
C SER A 58 -11.46 14.31 -19.56
N TYR A 59 -11.72 13.16 -18.95
CA TYR A 59 -11.94 11.89 -19.62
C TYR A 59 -13.26 11.28 -19.16
N GLN A 60 -14.07 10.82 -20.11
CA GLN A 60 -15.25 10.00 -19.84
C GLN A 60 -15.01 8.59 -20.34
N ILE A 61 -14.86 7.66 -19.41
CA ILE A 61 -14.42 6.29 -19.71
C ILE A 61 -15.60 5.35 -19.48
N THR A 62 -16.03 4.70 -20.56
CA THR A 62 -17.07 3.67 -20.51
C THR A 62 -16.53 2.36 -19.94
N LYS A 63 -17.42 1.47 -19.49
CA LYS A 63 -17.03 0.11 -19.05
C LYS A 63 -16.23 -0.60 -20.13
N LYS A 64 -16.70 -0.52 -21.38
CA LYS A 64 -16.05 -1.14 -22.54
C LYS A 64 -14.61 -0.63 -22.71
N ASP A 65 -14.39 0.68 -22.61
CA ASP A 65 -13.06 1.27 -22.78
C ASP A 65 -12.13 1.02 -21.60
N TRP A 66 -12.69 0.92 -20.39
CA TRP A 66 -11.97 0.50 -19.20
C TRP A 66 -11.49 -0.96 -19.30
N LEU A 67 -12.34 -1.88 -19.76
CA LEU A 67 -11.96 -3.29 -19.88
C LEU A 67 -10.87 -3.53 -20.92
N LYS A 68 -10.78 -2.69 -21.97
CA LYS A 68 -9.66 -2.70 -22.92
C LYS A 68 -8.30 -2.40 -22.27
N LYS A 69 -8.28 -1.81 -21.07
CA LYS A 69 -7.04 -1.50 -20.31
C LYS A 69 -6.48 -2.70 -19.55
N THR A 70 -7.15 -3.84 -19.59
CA THR A 70 -6.69 -5.09 -18.93
C THR A 70 -5.22 -5.44 -19.22
N PRO A 71 -4.70 -5.33 -20.47
CA PRO A 71 -3.31 -5.68 -20.77
C PRO A 71 -2.26 -4.81 -20.05
N PHE A 72 -2.60 -3.58 -19.66
CA PHE A 72 -1.70 -2.66 -18.96
C PHE A 72 -1.58 -2.99 -17.47
N ARG A 73 -2.58 -3.65 -16.89
CA ARG A 73 -2.66 -3.89 -15.45
C ARG A 73 -1.52 -4.80 -14.98
N TYR A 74 -0.85 -4.41 -13.90
CA TYR A 74 0.05 -5.30 -13.18
C TYR A 74 -0.73 -6.43 -12.50
N ASN A 75 -0.40 -7.67 -12.84
CA ASN A 75 -1.00 -8.89 -12.30
C ASN A 75 0.02 -9.79 -11.56
N GLY A 76 1.25 -9.31 -11.37
CA GLY A 76 2.29 -10.05 -10.68
C GLY A 76 2.11 -10.06 -9.15
N ARG A 77 2.99 -10.83 -8.48
CA ARG A 77 3.03 -10.87 -7.01
C ARG A 77 3.52 -9.53 -6.47
N VAL A 78 2.86 -9.00 -5.43
CA VAL A 78 3.34 -7.83 -4.69
C VAL A 78 4.15 -8.29 -3.49
N GLN A 79 5.37 -7.78 -3.36
CA GLN A 79 6.25 -8.08 -2.24
C GLN A 79 6.00 -7.12 -1.07
N THR A 80 6.49 -7.48 0.12
CA THR A 80 6.53 -6.54 1.25
C THR A 80 7.52 -5.41 0.93
N PRO A 81 7.19 -4.13 1.26
CA PRO A 81 8.14 -3.03 1.12
C PRO A 81 9.47 -3.34 1.78
N PHE A 82 10.57 -3.05 1.07
CA PHE A 82 11.89 -3.15 1.67
C PHE A 82 12.09 -2.03 2.69
N ASP A 83 12.55 -2.38 3.90
CA ASP A 83 12.88 -1.41 4.94
C ASP A 83 14.41 -1.22 5.01
N PRO A 84 14.94 -0.02 4.64
CA PRO A 84 16.37 0.27 4.72
C PRO A 84 16.95 0.13 6.13
N MET A 85 16.13 0.21 7.18
CA MET A 85 16.60 0.07 8.55
C MET A 85 17.13 -1.34 8.86
N THR A 86 16.70 -2.34 8.08
CA THR A 86 17.11 -3.74 8.21
C THR A 86 18.50 -4.05 7.65
N ILE A 87 19.13 -3.10 6.95
CA ILE A 87 20.49 -3.28 6.41
C ILE A 87 21.49 -3.44 7.56
N LYS A 88 22.46 -4.34 7.46
CA LYS A 88 23.52 -4.49 8.48
C LYS A 88 24.47 -3.27 8.47
N GLU A 89 24.81 -2.73 9.64
CA GLU A 89 25.81 -1.66 9.77
C GLU A 89 27.22 -2.23 9.83
N GLY A 90 28.20 -1.40 9.50
CA GLY A 90 29.62 -1.77 9.48
C GLY A 90 30.19 -1.83 8.06
N PRO A 91 31.33 -2.51 7.86
CA PRO A 91 32.02 -2.54 6.58
C PRO A 91 31.26 -3.41 5.57
N TRP A 92 31.10 -2.88 4.36
CA TRP A 92 30.52 -3.57 3.21
C TRP A 92 31.53 -3.63 2.08
N LYS A 93 31.64 -4.80 1.43
CA LYS A 93 32.42 -4.92 0.20
C LYS A 93 31.76 -4.12 -0.93
N PRO A 94 32.54 -3.51 -1.83
CA PRO A 94 32.00 -2.74 -2.96
C PRO A 94 30.95 -3.51 -3.78
N GLU A 95 31.18 -4.80 -4.04
CA GLU A 95 30.29 -5.65 -4.83
C GLU A 95 28.97 -5.95 -4.11
N GLU A 96 29.04 -6.19 -2.80
CA GLU A 96 27.86 -6.42 -1.96
C GLU A 96 27.00 -5.17 -1.86
N LEU A 97 27.64 -4.00 -1.71
CA LEU A 97 26.97 -2.72 -1.70
C LEU A 97 26.33 -2.40 -3.05
N LYS A 98 27.04 -2.63 -4.15
CA LYS A 98 26.50 -2.48 -5.51
C LYS A 98 25.29 -3.39 -5.73
N LYS A 99 25.36 -4.64 -5.28
CA LYS A 99 24.24 -5.59 -5.33
C LYS A 99 23.05 -5.12 -4.49
N LEU A 100 23.28 -4.63 -3.27
CA LEU A 100 22.25 -4.05 -2.41
C LEU A 100 21.55 -2.88 -3.09
N ILE A 101 22.33 -1.94 -3.64
CA ILE A 101 21.79 -0.77 -4.34
C ILE A 101 20.94 -1.21 -5.53
N LYS A 102 21.50 -2.02 -6.44
CA LYS A 102 20.83 -2.44 -7.67
C LYS A 102 19.57 -3.26 -7.44
N THR A 103 19.55 -4.13 -6.42
CA THR A 103 18.45 -5.10 -6.23
C THR A 103 17.41 -4.68 -5.20
N LYS A 104 17.80 -3.88 -4.20
CA LYS A 104 16.92 -3.49 -3.09
C LYS A 104 16.57 -2.02 -3.10
N ILE A 105 17.50 -1.14 -3.47
CA ILE A 105 17.31 0.31 -3.34
C ILE A 105 16.79 0.92 -4.64
N TYR A 106 17.55 0.78 -5.73
CA TYR A 106 17.26 1.41 -7.02
C TYR A 106 15.84 1.11 -7.54
N PRO A 107 15.34 -0.14 -7.51
CA PRO A 107 13.99 -0.43 -8.02
C PRO A 107 12.86 0.24 -7.23
N ARG A 108 13.16 0.83 -6.06
CA ARG A 108 12.18 1.42 -5.14
C ARG A 108 12.13 2.94 -5.19
N THR A 109 13.03 3.59 -5.92
CA THR A 109 13.07 5.05 -6.05
C THR A 109 13.10 5.48 -7.52
N THR A 110 12.69 6.71 -7.80
CA THR A 110 12.88 7.36 -9.12
C THR A 110 14.23 8.08 -9.23
N VAL A 111 15.02 8.10 -8.15
CA VAL A 111 16.38 8.66 -8.14
C VAL A 111 17.27 7.87 -9.10
N SER A 112 18.00 8.58 -9.96
CA SER A 112 18.90 7.97 -10.95
C SER A 112 20.05 7.19 -10.29
N GLU A 113 20.56 6.16 -10.99
CA GLU A 113 21.70 5.38 -10.52
C GLU A 113 22.94 6.26 -10.27
N LYS A 114 23.14 7.28 -11.12
CA LYS A 114 24.22 8.26 -10.99
C LYS A 114 24.24 8.96 -9.63
N ILE A 115 23.09 9.29 -9.05
CA ILE A 115 23.05 9.92 -7.73
C ILE A 115 23.60 8.98 -6.66
N PHE A 116 23.37 7.67 -6.78
CA PHE A 116 23.96 6.68 -5.88
C PHE A 116 25.47 6.55 -6.10
N GLU A 117 25.92 6.57 -7.35
CA GLU A 117 27.36 6.58 -7.68
C GLU A 117 28.05 7.81 -7.10
N ASP A 118 27.50 9.01 -7.32
CA ASP A 118 28.01 10.28 -6.78
C ASP A 118 28.06 10.25 -5.24
N MET A 119 27.05 9.66 -4.58
CA MET A 119 27.06 9.48 -3.12
C MET A 119 28.20 8.58 -2.64
N LEU A 120 28.48 7.47 -3.33
CA LEU A 120 29.56 6.56 -2.99
C LEU A 120 30.93 7.19 -3.24
N GLU A 121 31.10 7.91 -4.36
CA GLU A 121 32.33 8.64 -4.65
C GLU A 121 32.61 9.72 -3.61
N ASN A 122 31.59 10.50 -3.24
CA ASN A 122 31.72 11.52 -2.21
C ASN A 122 32.05 10.89 -0.85
N ALA A 123 31.46 9.75 -0.51
CA ALA A 123 31.81 9.03 0.69
C ALA A 123 33.27 8.52 0.69
N LYS A 124 33.79 8.11 -0.48
CA LYS A 124 35.20 7.76 -0.65
C LYS A 124 36.11 8.95 -0.39
N LYS A 125 35.78 10.13 -0.94
CA LYS A 125 36.51 11.39 -0.69
C LYS A 125 36.49 11.81 0.78
N LEU A 126 35.39 11.52 1.49
CA LEU A 126 35.21 11.85 2.91
C LEU A 126 35.81 10.80 3.87
N GLY A 127 36.61 9.85 3.37
CA GLY A 127 37.27 8.83 4.21
C GLY A 127 36.29 7.85 4.86
N LYS A 128 35.11 7.63 4.27
CA LYS A 128 34.13 6.63 4.76
C LYS A 128 34.42 5.21 4.28
N PHE A 129 35.50 5.03 3.53
CA PHE A 129 36.03 3.73 3.14
C PHE A 129 37.19 3.37 4.07
N VAL A 130 37.14 2.18 4.66
CA VAL A 130 38.19 1.60 5.50
C VAL A 130 38.59 0.28 4.87
N ASP A 131 39.87 0.10 4.53
CA ASP A 131 40.38 -1.09 3.83
C ASP A 131 39.57 -1.45 2.58
N ASP A 132 39.24 -0.44 1.76
CA ASP A 132 38.39 -0.54 0.56
C ASP A 132 36.92 -0.96 0.81
N HIS A 133 36.50 -1.04 2.07
CA HIS A 133 35.11 -1.30 2.45
C HIS A 133 34.37 -0.01 2.79
N PHE A 134 33.17 0.15 2.24
CA PHE A 134 32.29 1.25 2.63
C PHE A 134 31.71 0.99 4.02
N VAL A 135 31.90 1.92 4.96
CA VAL A 135 31.31 1.81 6.29
C VAL A 135 29.86 2.31 6.26
N LEU A 136 28.92 1.38 6.19
CA LEU A 136 27.50 1.67 6.21
C LEU A 136 27.04 2.03 7.61
N THR A 137 26.47 3.22 7.73
CA THR A 137 26.00 3.78 9.01
C THR A 137 24.48 3.92 9.05
N LYS A 138 23.93 4.12 10.25
CA LYS A 138 22.54 4.54 10.43
C LYS A 138 22.16 5.77 9.57
N ALA A 139 23.08 6.73 9.41
CA ALA A 139 22.84 7.91 8.59
C ALA A 139 22.58 7.55 7.11
N PHE A 140 23.37 6.62 6.55
CA PHE A 140 23.13 6.11 5.20
C PHE A 140 21.74 5.49 5.07
N LYS A 141 21.33 4.64 6.02
CA LYS A 141 19.99 4.03 6.02
C LYS A 141 18.87 5.08 6.03
N ILE A 142 19.03 6.14 6.83
CA ILE A 142 18.08 7.27 6.89
C ILE A 142 18.02 7.98 5.54
N SER A 143 19.15 8.25 4.89
CA SER A 143 19.18 8.84 3.54
C SER A 143 18.43 7.97 2.53
N ILE A 144 18.65 6.66 2.53
CA ILE A 144 17.92 5.73 1.66
C ILE A 144 16.41 5.76 1.95
N LYS A 145 16.04 5.74 3.23
CA LYS A 145 14.63 5.86 3.65
C LYS A 145 14.01 7.17 3.16
N ASN A 146 14.75 8.27 3.21
CA ASN A 146 14.28 9.56 2.70
C ASN A 146 14.09 9.54 1.18
N PHE A 147 14.93 8.84 0.41
CA PHE A 147 14.68 8.66 -1.02
C PHE A 147 13.40 7.88 -1.30
N PHE A 148 13.10 6.86 -0.51
CA PHE A 148 11.87 6.09 -0.66
C PHE A 148 10.62 6.92 -0.33
N VAL A 149 10.72 7.86 0.60
CA VAL A 149 9.60 8.76 0.98
C VAL A 149 9.43 9.89 -0.04
N ASN A 150 10.51 10.55 -0.44
CA ASN A 150 10.46 11.75 -1.27
C ASN A 150 10.37 11.44 -2.77
N TYR A 151 10.95 10.33 -3.20
CA TYR A 151 11.06 9.93 -4.61
C TYR A 151 10.67 8.46 -4.81
N PRO A 152 9.46 8.03 -4.39
CA PRO A 152 9.03 6.64 -4.51
C PRO A 152 8.82 6.24 -5.96
N SER A 153 9.37 5.09 -6.35
CA SER A 153 9.03 4.44 -7.61
C SER A 153 7.60 3.88 -7.60
N PRO A 154 6.99 3.62 -8.77
CA PRO A 154 5.74 2.88 -8.86
C PRO A 154 5.75 1.51 -8.18
N LEU A 155 6.89 0.83 -8.19
CA LEU A 155 7.08 -0.43 -7.46
C LEU A 155 6.85 -0.24 -5.96
N TYR A 156 7.54 0.73 -5.36
CA TYR A 156 7.49 0.96 -3.92
C TYR A 156 6.11 1.45 -3.48
N ARG A 157 5.46 2.33 -4.26
CA ARG A 157 4.07 2.74 -3.99
C ARG A 157 3.11 1.55 -3.99
N ARG A 158 3.24 0.64 -4.95
CA ARG A 158 2.44 -0.60 -4.99
C ARG A 158 2.68 -1.48 -3.76
N GLU A 159 3.93 -1.66 -3.36
CA GLU A 159 4.28 -2.43 -2.15
C GLU A 159 3.62 -1.82 -0.89
N LEU A 160 3.65 -0.48 -0.76
CA LEU A 160 3.04 0.24 0.36
C LEU A 160 1.51 0.11 0.38
N LEU A 161 0.84 0.35 -0.75
CA LEU A 161 -0.61 0.23 -0.87
C LEU A 161 -1.09 -1.19 -0.57
N PHE A 162 -0.33 -2.21 -1.00
CA PHE A 162 -0.64 -3.60 -0.68
C PHE A 162 -0.48 -3.92 0.81
N LEU A 163 0.58 -3.39 1.45
CA LEU A 163 0.77 -3.54 2.89
C LEU A 163 -0.38 -2.89 3.67
N GLU A 164 -0.78 -1.68 3.29
CA GLU A 164 -1.89 -0.95 3.91
C GLU A 164 -3.22 -1.72 3.76
N ALA A 165 -3.52 -2.22 2.56
CA ALA A 165 -4.70 -3.04 2.31
C ALA A 165 -4.71 -4.30 3.18
N LYS A 166 -3.58 -5.00 3.29
CA LYS A 166 -3.44 -6.19 4.16
C LYS A 166 -3.67 -5.87 5.63
N GLN A 167 -3.17 -4.73 6.11
CA GLN A 167 -3.39 -4.29 7.49
C GLN A 167 -4.86 -3.92 7.75
N LYS A 168 -5.53 -3.24 6.81
CA LYS A 168 -6.97 -2.92 6.91
C LYS A 168 -7.82 -4.19 6.98
N THR A 169 -7.52 -5.21 6.17
CA THR A 169 -8.23 -6.49 6.22
C THR A 169 -8.01 -7.22 7.55
N ARG A 170 -6.78 -7.20 8.07
CA ARG A 170 -6.47 -7.78 9.40
C ARG A 170 -7.22 -7.08 10.53
N LYS A 171 -7.24 -5.74 10.53
CA LYS A 171 -8.00 -4.95 11.53
C LYS A 171 -9.50 -5.28 11.48
N LYS A 172 -10.09 -5.35 10.28
CA LYS A 172 -11.50 -5.75 10.14
C LYS A 172 -11.78 -7.17 10.67
N GLN A 173 -10.85 -8.11 10.50
CA GLN A 173 -10.97 -9.47 11.04
C GLN A 173 -10.86 -9.49 12.58
N THR A 174 -9.92 -8.72 13.15
CA THR A 174 -9.80 -8.61 14.61
C THR A 174 -11.01 -7.93 15.23
N ASP A 175 -11.52 -6.87 14.62
CA ASP A 175 -12.72 -6.16 15.10
C ASP A 175 -13.97 -7.04 14.98
N ALA A 176 -14.07 -7.89 13.95
CA ALA A 176 -15.15 -8.87 13.83
C ALA A 176 -15.05 -10.00 14.87
N MET A 177 -13.84 -10.42 15.26
CA MET A 177 -13.61 -11.37 16.35
C MET A 177 -13.84 -10.77 17.74
N PHE A 178 -13.64 -9.45 17.91
CA PHE A 178 -13.79 -8.74 19.19
C PHE A 178 -15.15 -8.07 19.37
N LYS A 179 -16.10 -8.20 18.43
CA LYS A 179 -17.50 -7.90 18.73
C LYS A 179 -17.95 -8.93 19.78
N PRO A 180 -18.22 -8.54 21.04
CA PRO A 180 -18.89 -9.45 21.94
C PRO A 180 -20.23 -9.74 21.28
N THR A 181 -20.47 -11.01 20.97
CA THR A 181 -21.82 -11.48 20.71
C THR A 181 -22.58 -11.22 21.99
N ILE A 182 -23.22 -10.05 22.10
CA ILE A 182 -24.23 -9.80 23.12
C ILE A 182 -25.38 -10.71 22.70
N SER A 183 -25.32 -11.98 23.10
CA SER A 183 -26.50 -12.81 23.17
C SER A 183 -27.41 -12.09 24.15
N LYS A 184 -28.49 -11.49 23.64
CA LYS A 184 -29.64 -11.14 24.47
C LYS A 184 -30.09 -12.44 25.12
N ILE A 185 -29.66 -12.68 26.35
CA ILE A 185 -30.29 -13.67 27.20
C ILE A 185 -31.56 -12.96 27.67
N GLU A 186 -32.69 -13.32 27.08
CA GLU A 186 -34.00 -12.93 27.61
C GLU A 186 -34.14 -13.55 28.99
N SER A 187 -33.96 -12.73 30.03
CA SER A 187 -34.20 -13.13 31.42
C SER A 187 -35.70 -13.22 31.63
N SER A 188 -36.23 -14.42 31.87
CA SER A 188 -37.64 -14.69 32.12
C SER A 188 -38.12 -14.35 33.55
N PHE A 189 -37.47 -13.41 34.22
CA PHE A 189 -37.85 -12.98 35.58
C PHE A 189 -38.48 -11.59 35.56
N VAL A 190 -39.81 -11.56 35.74
CA VAL A 190 -40.59 -10.34 35.98
C VAL A 190 -40.65 -10.09 37.49
N ILE A 191 -40.08 -8.97 37.95
CA ILE A 191 -40.37 -8.41 39.27
C ILE A 191 -40.69 -6.93 39.07
N ALA A 192 -41.95 -6.57 39.33
CA ALA A 192 -42.51 -5.23 39.53
C ALA A 192 -42.07 -4.12 38.55
N ASN A 193 -42.73 -4.06 37.38
CA ASN A 193 -42.97 -2.86 36.55
C ASN A 193 -41.89 -1.75 36.49
N LYS A 194 -40.63 -2.13 36.28
CA LYS A 194 -39.59 -1.41 35.50
C LYS A 194 -38.32 -2.27 35.45
N PRO A 195 -37.76 -2.59 34.26
CA PRO A 195 -36.52 -3.35 34.20
C PRO A 195 -35.34 -2.50 34.70
N ALA A 196 -34.69 -2.96 35.76
CA ALA A 196 -33.43 -2.41 36.23
C ALA A 196 -32.29 -2.94 35.33
N GLU A 197 -31.64 -2.05 34.58
CA GLU A 197 -30.35 -2.37 33.97
C GLU A 197 -29.30 -2.53 35.08
N LYS A 198 -28.86 -3.77 35.31
CA LYS A 198 -27.61 -4.02 36.02
C LYS A 198 -26.60 -4.59 35.03
N THR A 199 -25.67 -3.76 34.61
CA THR A 199 -24.45 -4.17 33.93
C THR A 199 -23.53 -4.88 34.93
N LEU A 200 -23.21 -6.15 34.66
CA LEU A 200 -22.17 -6.89 35.37
C LEU A 200 -21.14 -7.42 34.35
N PRO A 201 -19.82 -7.19 34.58
CA PRO A 201 -18.77 -7.75 33.73
C PRO A 201 -18.75 -9.28 33.77
N GLY A 202 -18.62 -9.92 32.60
CA GLY A 202 -18.77 -11.36 32.39
C GLY A 202 -17.76 -12.28 33.10
N HIS A 203 -16.84 -11.74 33.89
CA HIS A 203 -15.86 -12.53 34.65
C HIS A 203 -16.42 -13.11 35.96
N LEU A 204 -17.59 -12.63 36.43
CA LEU A 204 -18.21 -13.08 37.69
C LEU A 204 -19.27 -14.17 37.51
N ASN A 205 -19.69 -14.51 36.29
CA ASN A 205 -20.71 -15.55 36.04
C ASN A 205 -20.22 -16.99 36.31
N LYS A 206 -18.92 -17.22 36.41
CA LYS A 206 -18.36 -18.55 36.73
C LYS A 206 -18.39 -18.90 38.22
N LEU A 207 -18.79 -17.97 39.10
CA LEU A 207 -18.84 -18.21 40.55
C LEU A 207 -20.24 -18.59 41.08
N ILE A 208 -21.31 -18.46 40.28
CA ILE A 208 -22.70 -18.70 40.74
C ILE A 208 -23.27 -20.03 40.21
N ALA A 209 -22.72 -20.59 39.13
CA ALA A 209 -23.19 -21.86 38.55
C ALA A 209 -22.65 -23.13 39.25
N GLY A 210 -21.90 -22.99 40.34
CA GLY A 210 -21.25 -24.10 41.04
C GLY A 210 -21.61 -24.17 42.53
N LYS A 211 -22.89 -24.25 42.88
CA LYS A 211 -23.38 -24.72 44.20
C LYS A 211 -24.91 -24.85 44.22
N LYS A 212 -25.42 -26.04 43.87
CA LYS A 212 -26.62 -26.66 44.49
C LYS A 212 -26.48 -28.19 44.33
N LYS A 213 -26.00 -28.84 45.39
CA LYS A 213 -26.51 -30.15 45.81
C LYS A 213 -27.72 -29.88 46.68
#